data_AF-A0A9W3FD32-F1
#
_entry.id   AF-A0A9W3FD32-F1
#
_cell.length_a   1.000
_cell.length_b   1.000
_cell.length_c   1.000
_cell.angle_alpha   90.00
_cell.angle_beta   90.00
_cell.angle_gamma   90.00
#
_symmetry.space_group_name_H-M   'P 1'
#
loop_
_entity.id
_entity.type
_entity.pdbx_description
1 polymer ?
#
loop_
_entity_poly.entity_id
_entity_poly.type
_entity_poly.pdbx_seq_one_letter_code
_entity_poly.pdbx_strand_id
1 'polypeptide(L)'
;MKLTFVGELTHGRFSAKMDHLVCFLPGTLALGAHHGLPADHMELARALMDTCYQMNRQMETGLSPEIVHFNLSPQPARKDVLVKAADRHNLLRPETVESLFYLYRFTGDRKYQDWGWDILQSFNTYTRIPSGGYSSISNVQDPSNPQPRDKMESFFLGETLKYLYLLFSDDPNLLSLDTYVFNTEAHPLPIWAPA
;
A
#
# COMPACT_ATOMS: atom_id res chain seq x y z
N MET A 1 0.73 -10.47 -16.01
CA MET A 1 -0.69 -10.65 -15.58
C MET A 1 -1.51 -9.56 -16.28
N LYS A 2 -2.81 -9.36 -16.05
CA LYS A 2 -3.48 -8.12 -16.46
C LYS A 2 -3.86 -7.35 -15.19
N LEU A 3 -3.10 -6.30 -14.89
CA LEU A 3 -3.27 -5.48 -13.69
C LEU A 3 -4.01 -4.18 -14.02
N THR A 4 -5.00 -3.83 -13.19
CA THR A 4 -5.64 -2.50 -13.25
C THR A 4 -4.76 -1.52 -12.49
N PHE A 5 -4.38 -0.41 -13.10
CA PHE A 5 -3.57 0.62 -12.46
C PHE A 5 -4.10 2.01 -12.81
N VAL A 6 -3.70 3.02 -12.02
CA VAL A 6 -4.06 4.42 -12.25
C VAL A 6 -2.85 5.14 -12.82
N GLY A 7 -2.98 5.66 -14.04
CA GLY A 7 -1.95 6.49 -14.67
C GLY A 7 -2.21 7.99 -14.49
N GLU A 8 -1.29 8.80 -15.00
CA GLU A 8 -1.42 10.26 -15.03
C GLU A 8 -1.93 10.73 -16.39
N LEU A 9 -2.58 11.90 -16.41
CA LEU A 9 -3.01 12.57 -17.64
C LEU A 9 -2.51 14.01 -17.65
N THR A 10 -1.66 14.34 -18.62
CA THR A 10 -1.07 15.69 -18.75
C THR A 10 -1.32 16.20 -20.16
N HIS A 11 -2.03 17.32 -20.31
CA HIS A 11 -2.45 17.89 -21.60
C HIS A 11 -3.10 16.85 -22.55
N GLY A 12 -3.96 15.98 -22.01
CA GLY A 12 -4.64 14.93 -22.78
C GLY A 12 -3.77 13.73 -23.15
N ARG A 13 -2.49 13.70 -22.75
CA ARG A 13 -1.58 12.57 -22.97
C ARG A 13 -1.50 11.70 -21.72
N PHE A 14 -1.84 10.42 -21.89
CA PHE A 14 -1.73 9.43 -20.84
C PHE A 14 -0.27 9.03 -20.58
N SER A 15 0.08 8.89 -19.30
CA SER A 15 1.36 8.38 -18.81
C SER A 15 1.10 7.19 -17.90
N ALA A 16 1.72 6.05 -18.21
CA ALA A 16 1.63 4.85 -17.38
C ALA A 16 2.56 4.92 -16.15
N LYS A 17 2.55 6.06 -15.45
CA LYS A 17 3.26 6.32 -14.19
C LYS A 17 2.25 6.22 -13.05
N MET A 18 2.61 5.53 -11.99
CA MET A 18 1.81 5.44 -10.77
C MET A 18 2.74 5.56 -9.56
N ASP A 19 2.46 6.53 -8.70
CA ASP A 19 3.19 6.69 -7.45
C ASP A 19 2.65 5.66 -6.43
N HIS A 20 3.48 5.20 -5.50
CA HIS A 20 3.01 4.35 -4.39
C HIS A 20 1.90 5.03 -3.59
N LEU A 21 1.92 6.36 -3.52
CA LEU A 21 0.88 7.17 -2.91
C LEU A 21 -0.52 6.80 -3.43
N VAL A 22 -0.67 6.44 -4.71
CA VAL A 22 -1.98 6.09 -5.28
C VAL A 22 -2.57 4.80 -4.68
N CYS A 23 -1.76 4.00 -3.97
CA CYS A 23 -2.24 2.84 -3.23
C CYS A 23 -3.10 3.18 -2.01
N PHE A 24 -3.40 4.45 -1.71
CA PHE A 24 -4.46 4.85 -0.77
C PHE A 24 -5.88 4.57 -1.35
N LEU A 25 -5.99 4.59 -2.68
CA LEU A 25 -7.27 4.58 -3.39
C LEU A 25 -8.08 3.29 -3.20
N PRO A 26 -7.51 2.07 -3.22
CA PRO A 26 -8.27 0.84 -2.95
C PRO A 26 -9.00 0.89 -1.61
N GLY A 27 -8.33 1.30 -0.53
CA GLY A 27 -8.93 1.40 0.80
C GLY A 27 -10.03 2.46 0.85
N THR A 28 -9.80 3.62 0.23
CA THR A 28 -10.79 4.70 0.14
C THR A 28 -12.02 4.28 -0.66
N LEU A 29 -11.85 3.57 -1.78
CA LEU A 29 -12.96 3.04 -2.58
C LEU A 29 -13.76 2.01 -1.79
N ALA A 30 -13.09 1.10 -1.09
CA ALA A 30 -13.75 0.09 -0.26
C ALA A 30 -14.53 0.73 0.90
N LEU A 31 -13.97 1.75 1.56
CA LEU A 31 -14.62 2.54 2.59
C LEU A 31 -15.89 3.22 2.05
N GLY A 32 -15.78 3.89 0.91
CA GLY A 32 -16.93 4.54 0.28
C GLY A 32 -18.03 3.54 -0.11
N ALA A 33 -17.66 2.40 -0.71
CA ALA A 33 -18.62 1.36 -1.09
C ALA A 33 -19.36 0.78 0.13
N HIS A 34 -18.65 0.59 1.25
CA HIS A 34 -19.26 0.15 2.51
C HIS A 34 -20.29 1.16 3.04
N HIS A 35 -19.99 2.46 2.90
CA HIS A 35 -20.87 3.56 3.32
C HIS A 35 -21.87 4.02 2.25
N GLY A 36 -22.20 3.16 1.28
CA GLY A 36 -23.31 3.36 0.35
C GLY A 36 -22.97 3.96 -1.02
N LEU A 37 -21.68 4.11 -1.36
CA LEU A 37 -21.29 4.38 -2.74
C LEU A 37 -21.56 3.17 -3.66
N PRO A 38 -21.61 3.37 -5.00
CA PRO A 38 -21.88 2.30 -5.96
C PRO A 38 -20.97 1.07 -5.80
N ALA A 39 -21.53 -0.13 -6.02
CA ALA A 39 -20.85 -1.40 -5.78
C ALA A 39 -19.61 -1.63 -6.67
N ASP A 40 -19.56 -1.01 -7.85
CA ASP A 40 -18.40 -1.07 -8.75
C ASP A 40 -17.14 -0.41 -8.15
N HIS A 41 -17.28 0.44 -7.13
CA HIS A 41 -16.15 0.93 -6.34
C HIS A 41 -15.42 -0.22 -5.62
N MET A 42 -16.15 -1.21 -5.08
CA MET A 42 -15.52 -2.37 -4.43
C MET A 42 -14.82 -3.28 -5.44
N GLU A 43 -15.36 -3.40 -6.66
CA GLU A 43 -14.70 -4.15 -7.74
C GLU A 43 -13.38 -3.47 -8.16
N LEU A 44 -13.40 -2.14 -8.32
CA LEU A 44 -12.20 -1.37 -8.58
C LEU A 44 -11.21 -1.42 -7.41
N ALA A 45 -11.70 -1.38 -6.17
CA ALA A 45 -10.88 -1.51 -4.97
C ALA A 45 -10.11 -2.84 -4.95
N ARG A 46 -10.78 -3.97 -5.20
CA ARG A 46 -10.13 -5.28 -5.27
C ARG A 46 -9.09 -5.32 -6.39
N ALA A 47 -9.42 -4.81 -7.58
CA ALA A 47 -8.50 -4.80 -8.71
C ALA A 47 -7.24 -3.94 -8.47
N LEU A 48 -7.39 -2.77 -7.86
CA LEU A 48 -6.26 -1.91 -7.49
C LEU A 48 -5.47 -2.46 -6.31
N MET A 49 -6.12 -3.12 -5.35
CA MET A 49 -5.44 -3.75 -4.22
C MET A 49 -4.51 -4.87 -4.68
N ASP A 50 -4.97 -5.71 -5.62
CA ASP A 50 -4.13 -6.71 -6.27
C ASP A 50 -2.90 -6.05 -6.92
N THR A 51 -3.08 -4.95 -7.66
CA THR A 51 -1.96 -4.21 -8.28
C THR A 51 -0.99 -3.63 -7.25
N CYS A 52 -1.47 -3.01 -6.19
CA CYS A 52 -0.62 -2.45 -5.13
C CYS A 52 0.16 -3.54 -4.38
N TYR A 53 -0.44 -4.71 -4.14
CA TYR A 53 0.32 -5.84 -3.63
C TYR A 53 1.39 -6.33 -4.63
N GLN A 54 1.07 -6.37 -5.94
CA GLN A 54 2.05 -6.72 -6.97
C GLN A 54 3.20 -5.70 -7.09
N MET A 55 2.96 -4.41 -6.86
CA MET A 55 4.01 -3.39 -6.78
C MET A 55 5.04 -3.71 -5.70
N ASN A 56 4.63 -4.33 -4.60
CA ASN A 56 5.50 -4.82 -3.54
C ASN A 56 6.14 -6.17 -3.93
N ARG A 57 5.33 -7.20 -4.16
CA ARG A 57 5.78 -8.58 -4.35
C ARG A 57 6.64 -8.81 -5.58
N GLN A 58 6.54 -7.97 -6.62
CA GLN A 58 7.39 -8.10 -7.81
C GLN A 58 8.79 -7.53 -7.61
N MET A 59 9.05 -6.79 -6.53
CA MET A 59 10.39 -6.32 -6.18
C MET A 59 11.19 -7.41 -5.48
N GLU A 60 12.51 -7.39 -5.65
CA GLU A 60 13.41 -8.38 -5.09
C GLU A 60 13.42 -8.37 -3.55
N THR A 61 13.17 -7.22 -2.92
CA THR A 61 12.97 -7.11 -1.45
C THR A 61 11.54 -7.34 -1.00
N GLY A 62 10.57 -7.47 -1.91
CA GLY A 62 9.15 -7.52 -1.55
C GLY A 62 8.55 -6.18 -1.08
N LEU A 63 9.25 -5.06 -1.25
CA LEU A 63 8.80 -3.71 -0.88
C LEU A 63 8.63 -2.85 -2.13
N SER A 64 7.52 -2.12 -2.23
CA SER A 64 7.26 -1.24 -3.39
C SER A 64 8.27 -0.09 -3.45
N PRO A 65 8.72 0.31 -4.66
CA PRO A 65 9.41 1.58 -4.85
C PRO A 65 8.45 2.76 -4.68
N GLU A 66 9.00 3.97 -4.71
CA GLU A 66 8.24 5.23 -4.65
C GLU A 66 7.34 5.43 -5.88
N ILE A 67 7.84 5.06 -7.07
CA ILE A 67 7.14 5.25 -8.34
C ILE A 67 7.34 4.01 -9.21
N VAL A 68 6.25 3.55 -9.81
CA VAL A 68 6.26 2.46 -10.79
C VAL A 68 5.78 2.94 -12.15
N HIS A 69 6.17 2.18 -13.17
CA HIS A 69 5.68 2.32 -14.53
C HIS A 69 5.11 1.00 -15.02
N PHE A 70 4.04 1.06 -15.79
CA PHE A 70 3.39 -0.12 -16.36
C PHE A 70 3.54 -0.17 -17.88
N ASN A 71 3.66 -1.38 -18.43
CA ASN A 71 3.62 -1.58 -19.87
C ASN A 71 2.16 -1.70 -20.34
N LEU A 72 1.76 -0.85 -21.28
CA LEU A 72 0.43 -0.92 -21.92
C LEU A 72 0.32 -2.02 -22.97
N SER A 73 1.45 -2.49 -23.47
CA SER A 73 1.51 -3.56 -24.47
C SER A 73 2.29 -4.75 -23.91
N PRO A 74 1.91 -5.99 -24.27
CA PRO A 74 2.63 -7.17 -23.82
C PRO A 74 4.09 -7.11 -24.26
N GLN A 75 5.01 -7.20 -23.30
CA GLN A 75 6.43 -7.33 -23.58
C GLN A 75 6.90 -8.69 -23.06
N PRO A 76 7.40 -9.59 -23.94
CA PRO A 76 7.93 -10.87 -23.51
C PRO A 76 9.02 -10.67 -22.45
N ALA A 77 8.98 -11.48 -21.39
CA ALA A 77 9.98 -11.54 -20.32
C ALA A 77 10.14 -10.29 -19.42
N ARG A 78 9.26 -9.29 -19.49
CA ARG A 78 9.26 -8.17 -18.52
C ARG A 78 8.18 -8.34 -17.44
N LYS A 79 8.54 -7.98 -16.20
CA LYS A 79 7.61 -7.82 -15.08
C LYS A 79 6.56 -6.76 -15.44
N ASP A 80 5.37 -6.88 -14.83
CA ASP A 80 4.29 -5.88 -15.02
C ASP A 80 4.70 -4.53 -14.42
N VAL A 81 5.42 -4.58 -13.28
CA VAL A 81 5.92 -3.42 -12.54
C VAL A 81 7.34 -3.08 -12.98
N LEU A 82 7.52 -1.92 -13.61
CA LEU A 82 8.82 -1.36 -13.97
C LEU A 82 9.20 -0.23 -13.03
N VAL A 83 10.50 -0.09 -12.75
CA VAL A 83 11.02 0.93 -11.83
C VAL A 83 12.21 1.62 -12.49
N LYS A 84 12.19 2.95 -12.55
CA LYS A 84 13.36 3.71 -12.99
C LYS A 84 14.40 3.74 -11.88
N ALA A 85 15.67 3.89 -12.23
CA ALA A 85 16.77 3.88 -11.25
C ALA A 85 16.59 4.91 -10.12
N ALA A 86 16.08 6.10 -10.42
CA ALA A 86 15.85 7.16 -9.43
C ALA A 86 14.70 6.86 -8.45
N ASP A 87 13.78 5.96 -8.84
CA ASP A 87 12.52 5.74 -8.15
C ASP A 87 12.57 4.51 -7.22
N ARG A 88 13.68 3.77 -7.21
CA ARG A 88 13.87 2.49 -6.47
C ARG A 88 13.81 2.58 -4.95
N HIS A 89 13.65 3.78 -4.40
CA HIS A 89 13.67 3.97 -2.96
C HIS A 89 12.33 3.56 -2.35
N ASN A 90 12.37 3.06 -1.11
CA ASN A 90 11.19 2.83 -0.28
C ASN A 90 11.38 3.62 1.01
N LEU A 91 10.38 4.42 1.37
CA LEU A 91 10.43 5.30 2.53
C LEU A 91 9.65 4.77 3.73
N LEU A 92 9.34 3.46 3.74
CA LEU A 92 8.51 2.80 4.74
C LEU A 92 7.03 3.24 4.73
N ARG A 93 6.55 3.68 3.55
CA ARG A 93 5.24 4.30 3.37
C ARG A 93 4.06 3.34 3.64
N PRO A 94 2.89 3.85 4.07
CA PRO A 94 1.81 3.03 4.59
C PRO A 94 0.77 2.60 3.55
N GLU A 95 0.69 3.22 2.38
CA GLU A 95 -0.56 3.25 1.60
C GLU A 95 -1.05 1.85 1.16
N THR A 96 -0.13 0.92 0.88
CA THR A 96 -0.51 -0.47 0.61
C THR A 96 -1.14 -1.13 1.84
N VAL A 97 -0.53 -1.03 3.02
CA VAL A 97 -1.04 -1.69 4.24
C VAL A 97 -2.27 -0.98 4.83
N GLU A 98 -2.41 0.32 4.59
CA GLU A 98 -3.64 1.09 4.81
C GLU A 98 -4.79 0.46 4.02
N SER A 99 -4.63 0.30 2.71
CA SER A 99 -5.67 -0.28 1.87
C SER A 99 -5.98 -1.74 2.23
N LEU A 100 -4.96 -2.54 2.57
CA LEU A 100 -5.17 -3.91 3.04
C LEU A 100 -6.06 -3.95 4.29
N PHE A 101 -5.86 -3.04 5.24
CA PHE A 101 -6.69 -2.93 6.44
C PHE A 101 -8.17 -2.72 6.09
N TYR A 102 -8.49 -1.75 5.23
CA TYR A 102 -9.87 -1.49 4.80
C TYR A 102 -10.47 -2.68 4.05
N LEU A 103 -9.74 -3.25 3.09
CA LEU A 103 -10.22 -4.39 2.31
C LEU A 103 -10.48 -5.60 3.21
N TYR A 104 -9.61 -5.90 4.18
CA TYR A 104 -9.85 -6.96 5.15
C TYR A 104 -11.09 -6.68 5.99
N ARG A 105 -11.22 -5.46 6.56
CA ARG A 105 -12.36 -5.10 7.42
C ARG A 105 -13.71 -5.28 6.73
N PHE A 106 -13.82 -4.92 5.46
CA PHE A 106 -15.10 -4.97 4.75
C PHE A 106 -15.40 -6.29 4.04
N THR A 107 -14.39 -7.13 3.82
CA THR A 107 -14.57 -8.38 3.06
C THR A 107 -14.36 -9.64 3.89
N GLY A 108 -13.62 -9.55 5.00
CA GLY A 108 -13.19 -10.70 5.80
C GLY A 108 -12.20 -11.63 5.10
N ASP A 109 -11.72 -11.28 3.90
CA ASP A 109 -10.82 -12.13 3.13
C ASP A 109 -9.40 -12.09 3.71
N ARG A 110 -9.00 -13.21 4.33
CA ARG A 110 -7.72 -13.33 5.04
C ARG A 110 -6.50 -13.20 4.13
N LYS A 111 -6.64 -13.31 2.80
CA LYS A 111 -5.53 -13.06 1.88
C LYS A 111 -4.89 -11.68 2.11
N TYR A 112 -5.69 -10.68 2.51
CA TYR A 112 -5.18 -9.33 2.75
C TYR A 112 -4.31 -9.27 4.01
N GLN A 113 -4.59 -10.10 5.02
CA GLN A 113 -3.72 -10.27 6.17
C GLN A 113 -2.41 -10.95 5.75
N ASP A 114 -2.48 -12.04 4.96
CA ASP A 114 -1.28 -12.72 4.46
C ASP A 114 -0.38 -11.76 3.67
N TRP A 115 -0.97 -10.92 2.81
CA TRP A 115 -0.24 -9.90 2.06
C TRP A 115 0.40 -8.83 2.94
N GLY A 116 -0.30 -8.38 3.99
CA GLY A 116 0.27 -7.48 4.98
C GLY A 116 1.43 -8.12 5.75
N TRP A 117 1.32 -9.42 6.04
CA TRP A 117 2.36 -10.17 6.73
C TRP A 117 3.63 -10.34 5.87
N ASP A 118 3.48 -10.64 4.58
CA ASP A 118 4.59 -10.67 3.62
C ASP A 118 5.35 -9.32 3.58
N ILE A 119 4.62 -8.21 3.56
CA ILE A 119 5.19 -6.86 3.56
C ILE A 119 5.91 -6.56 4.88
N LEU A 120 5.30 -6.90 6.02
CA LEU A 120 5.93 -6.72 7.34
C LEU A 120 7.22 -7.53 7.47
N GLN A 121 7.22 -8.79 7.01
CA GLN A 121 8.44 -9.62 6.99
C GLN A 121 9.53 -8.98 6.11
N SER A 122 9.14 -8.38 4.99
CA SER A 122 10.05 -7.67 4.10
C SER A 122 10.64 -6.42 4.76
N PHE A 123 9.83 -5.62 5.46
CA PHE A 123 10.34 -4.51 6.28
C PHE A 123 11.33 -5.00 7.34
N ASN A 124 10.99 -6.06 8.08
CA ASN A 124 11.86 -6.61 9.11
C ASN A 124 13.18 -7.14 8.57
N THR A 125 13.16 -7.77 7.39
CA THR A 125 14.35 -8.32 6.74
C THR A 125 15.28 -7.22 6.21
N TYR A 126 14.73 -6.25 5.48
CA TYR A 126 15.55 -5.36 4.64
C TYR A 126 15.75 -3.95 5.20
N THR A 127 15.01 -3.56 6.24
CA THR A 127 15.01 -2.16 6.72
C THR A 127 15.38 -2.02 8.21
N ARG A 128 15.45 -3.13 8.96
CA ARG A 128 15.75 -3.12 10.40
C ARG A 128 17.20 -2.74 10.69
N ILE A 129 17.42 -1.85 11.65
CA ILE A 129 18.74 -1.45 12.14
C ILE A 129 19.07 -2.21 13.44
N PRO A 130 20.25 -2.87 13.56
CA PRO A 130 20.56 -3.71 14.72
C PRO A 130 20.50 -2.99 16.07
N SER A 131 20.91 -1.72 16.13
CA SER A 131 20.88 -0.89 17.34
C SER A 131 19.50 -0.39 17.72
N GLY A 132 18.49 -0.57 16.85
CA GLY A 132 17.13 -0.10 17.05
C GLY A 132 16.64 0.78 15.90
N GLY A 133 15.35 0.68 15.60
CA GLY A 133 14.69 1.40 14.52
C GLY A 133 14.71 0.68 13.17
N TYR A 134 14.09 1.34 12.20
CA TYR A 134 14.03 0.94 10.79
C TYR A 134 14.46 2.12 9.94
N SER A 135 14.91 1.88 8.72
CA SER A 135 15.37 2.94 7.84
C SER A 135 14.76 2.82 6.46
N SER A 136 14.40 3.96 5.88
CA SER A 136 14.15 4.06 4.45
C SER A 136 15.34 3.47 3.67
N ILE A 137 15.08 2.85 2.52
CA ILE A 137 16.11 2.21 1.69
C ILE A 137 16.15 2.83 0.30
N SER A 138 17.31 2.85 -0.34
CA SER A 138 17.49 3.46 -1.65
C SER A 138 17.20 2.50 -2.80
N ASN A 139 17.24 1.19 -2.55
CA ASN A 139 17.10 0.20 -3.61
C ASN A 139 16.30 -1.04 -3.18
N VAL A 140 15.01 -1.08 -3.56
CA VAL A 140 14.15 -2.26 -3.39
C VAL A 140 14.46 -3.41 -4.33
N GLN A 141 15.38 -3.22 -5.30
CA GLN A 141 15.74 -4.25 -6.28
C GLN A 141 17.05 -4.99 -5.93
N ASP A 142 17.74 -4.59 -4.85
CA ASP A 142 18.98 -5.22 -4.41
C ASP A 142 18.86 -5.69 -2.96
N PRO A 143 18.41 -6.94 -2.73
CA PRO A 143 18.25 -7.49 -1.39
C PRO A 143 19.60 -7.71 -0.67
N SER A 144 20.72 -7.74 -1.42
CA SER A 144 22.06 -7.86 -0.83
C SER A 144 22.61 -6.53 -0.35
N ASN A 145 22.17 -5.43 -0.95
CA ASN A 145 22.55 -4.07 -0.59
C ASN A 145 21.38 -3.09 -0.79
N PRO A 146 20.39 -3.07 0.13
CA PRO A 146 19.22 -2.19 0.01
C PRO A 146 19.56 -0.71 0.22
N GLN A 147 20.76 -0.38 0.72
CA GLN A 147 21.28 0.97 0.94
C GLN A 147 20.37 1.84 1.86
N PRO A 148 20.42 1.63 3.19
CA PRO A 148 19.69 2.44 4.15
C PRO A 148 20.00 3.95 3.99
N ARG A 149 18.98 4.78 4.16
CA ARG A 149 19.05 6.24 3.99
C ARG A 149 19.19 7.01 5.30
N ASP A 150 19.40 6.28 6.40
CA ASP A 150 19.52 6.81 7.76
C ASP A 150 18.33 7.69 8.20
N LYS A 151 17.10 7.27 7.86
CA LYS A 151 15.88 7.99 8.23
C LYS A 151 14.71 7.04 8.47
N MET A 152 14.13 7.12 9.66
CA MET A 152 12.84 6.53 10.00
C MET A 152 11.78 7.63 9.98
N GLU A 153 10.96 7.67 8.94
CA GLU A 153 9.89 8.66 8.83
C GLU A 153 8.84 8.42 9.93
N SER A 154 8.21 9.50 10.42
CA SER A 154 7.22 9.44 11.51
C SER A 154 6.08 8.49 11.19
N PHE A 155 5.62 8.48 9.94
CA PHE A 155 4.51 7.67 9.47
C PHE A 155 4.80 6.16 9.50
N PHE A 156 6.05 5.71 9.60
CA PHE A 156 6.29 4.28 9.79
C PHE A 156 5.64 3.78 11.10
N LEU A 157 5.80 4.56 12.17
CA LEU A 157 5.18 4.28 13.46
C LEU A 157 3.73 4.79 13.52
N GLY A 158 3.48 5.97 12.95
CA GLY A 158 2.17 6.61 12.93
C GLY A 158 1.13 5.84 12.12
N GLU A 159 1.53 5.27 10.99
CA GLU A 159 0.61 4.72 10.00
C GLU A 159 0.91 3.26 9.68
N THR A 160 2.09 2.95 9.16
CA THR A 160 2.43 1.63 8.63
C THR A 160 2.22 0.54 9.68
N LEU A 161 2.80 0.71 10.87
CA LEU A 161 2.63 -0.24 11.96
C LEU A 161 1.23 -0.21 12.58
N LYS A 162 0.55 0.94 12.58
CA LYS A 162 -0.83 1.05 13.09
C LYS A 162 -1.80 0.26 12.21
N TYR A 163 -1.76 0.44 10.89
CA TYR A 163 -2.60 -0.30 9.97
C TYR A 163 -2.28 -1.79 9.96
N LEU A 164 -1.01 -2.19 10.03
CA LEU A 164 -0.64 -3.61 10.19
C LEU A 164 -1.21 -4.21 11.49
N TYR A 165 -1.09 -3.50 12.61
CA TYR A 165 -1.66 -3.95 13.89
C TYR A 165 -3.18 -4.13 13.79
N LEU A 166 -3.89 -3.16 13.20
CA LEU A 166 -5.34 -3.22 13.03
C LEU A 166 -5.78 -4.28 12.02
N LEU A 167 -5.01 -4.49 10.95
CA LEU A 167 -5.22 -5.53 9.94
C LEU A 167 -5.17 -6.93 10.56
N PHE A 168 -4.27 -7.16 11.52
CA PHE A 168 -4.12 -8.45 12.21
C PHE A 168 -5.01 -8.61 13.43
N SER A 169 -5.80 -7.59 13.79
CA SER A 169 -6.71 -7.69 14.92
C SER A 169 -7.84 -8.68 14.64
N ASP A 170 -8.09 -9.58 15.60
CA ASP A 170 -9.27 -10.45 15.61
C ASP A 170 -10.53 -9.72 16.11
N ASP A 171 -10.40 -8.50 16.65
CA ASP A 171 -11.52 -7.69 17.15
C ASP A 171 -11.96 -6.65 16.09
N PRO A 172 -13.09 -6.88 15.39
CA PRO A 172 -13.60 -5.91 14.42
C PRO A 172 -14.13 -4.63 15.09
N ASN A 173 -14.34 -4.61 16.40
CA ASN A 173 -14.81 -3.41 17.12
C ASN A 173 -13.68 -2.46 17.50
N LEU A 174 -12.43 -2.93 17.50
CA LEU A 174 -11.26 -2.08 17.71
C LEU A 174 -11.20 -1.03 16.59
N LEU A 175 -11.39 0.24 16.96
CA LEU A 175 -11.51 1.38 16.02
C LEU A 175 -12.48 1.05 14.87
N SER A 176 -13.72 0.69 15.21
CA SER A 176 -14.77 0.42 14.23
C SER A 176 -14.90 1.54 13.20
N LEU A 177 -15.04 1.16 11.92
CA LEU A 177 -15.18 2.06 10.78
C LEU A 177 -16.60 2.64 10.66
N ASP A 178 -17.50 2.27 11.56
CA ASP A 178 -18.82 2.87 11.76
C ASP A 178 -18.79 4.03 12.78
N THR A 179 -17.74 4.12 13.60
CA THR A 179 -17.62 5.12 14.67
C THR A 179 -16.39 6.01 14.56
N TYR A 180 -15.38 5.62 13.78
CA TYR A 180 -14.18 6.40 13.52
C TYR A 180 -13.90 6.55 12.02
N VAL A 181 -13.33 7.70 11.67
CA VAL A 181 -12.69 7.94 10.38
C VAL A 181 -11.23 8.31 10.62
N PHE A 182 -10.31 7.71 9.86
CA PHE A 182 -8.90 8.03 9.95
C PHE A 182 -8.61 9.28 9.12
N ASN A 183 -7.82 10.22 9.67
CA ASN A 183 -7.23 11.26 8.83
C ASN A 183 -6.13 10.67 7.93
N THR A 184 -5.56 11.49 7.06
CA THR A 184 -4.54 11.05 6.09
C THR A 184 -3.18 10.64 6.70
N GLU A 185 -3.03 10.70 8.03
CA GLU A 185 -1.85 10.23 8.76
C GLU A 185 -2.25 9.15 9.80
N ALA A 186 -3.27 8.37 9.46
CA ALA A 186 -3.84 7.29 10.27
C ALA A 186 -4.27 7.68 11.71
N HIS A 187 -4.61 8.94 11.98
CA HIS A 187 -5.16 9.34 13.27
C HIS A 187 -6.69 9.21 13.27
N PRO A 188 -7.28 8.32 14.09
CA PRO A 188 -8.72 8.13 14.13
C PRO A 188 -9.41 9.33 14.80
N LEU A 189 -10.45 9.85 14.17
CA LEU A 189 -11.34 10.88 14.67
C LEU A 189 -12.77 10.32 14.75
N PRO A 190 -13.56 10.69 15.76
CA PRO A 190 -14.91 10.18 15.91
C PRO A 190 -15.82 10.70 14.79
N ILE A 191 -16.64 9.81 14.23
CA ILE A 191 -17.74 10.17 13.33
C ILE A 191 -18.80 10.93 14.14
N TRP A 192 -19.34 12.00 13.57
CA TRP A 192 -20.45 12.72 14.17
C TRP A 192 -21.74 11.93 13.92
N ALA A 193 -22.22 11.25 14.95
CA ALA A 193 -23.47 10.49 14.86
C ALA A 193 -24.62 11.42 14.43
N PRO A 194 -25.44 11.02 13.44
CA PRO A 194 -26.64 11.78 13.09
C PRO A 194 -27.56 11.89 14.30
N ALA A 195 -28.26 13.03 14.39
CA ALA A 195 -29.22 13.32 15.45
C ALA A 195 -30.45 12.40 15.41
#